data_AF-A0A1Q3PZZ0-F1
#
_entry.id   AF-A0A1Q3PZZ0-F1
#
_cell.length_a   1.000
_cell.length_b   1.000
_cell.length_c   1.000
_cell.angle_alpha   90.00
_cell.angle_beta   90.00
_cell.angle_gamma   90.00
#
_symmetry.space_group_name_H-M   'P 1'
#
loop_
_entity.id
_entity.type
_entity.pdbx_description
1 polymer ?
#
loop_
_entity_poly.entity_id
_entity_poly.type
_entity_poly.pdbx_seq_one_letter_code
_entity_poly.pdbx_strand_id
1 'polypeptide(L)'
;MAEKIKSIVIKFAGDSGDGMQLTGTNFTTNAALFGNDIATFPDFPAEIRAPQGTLPGVSGFQLHFGSVEVDSPGDNCDVLVAMNAAALKTNLKQLKKGGLIIVDTAGFESKNLKLAGYAPDQNPIENDTLSKYQLQKIDVTKLTKETLVDSGLDGKSVSRCKNMFVLGYVYWIFGRSLQSTIDEITRAFTKKPELRDANIQVLKAGFNFGETVETVAHKVEVAPAKRESGTYRNIIGNHATALGLIAASVKSKLSLFYGTYPITPASEILHELAKHKNFGVVTFQAEDEIAAVAATIGASFGGSLGVTGTSGPGLALKGESISLAVSLELPLVVIDVQRAGPSTGMPTKTEQADLLFAMYGRHGEAPLPIIAAKSPADCFEASFEACKIALQHTTPVILLTDGYVANSSEPWKFPTEKELQEIKVEYVTELNDETFLPYKRDEKLARNIALPGTKGLEHRIGGLEKEDLTGNISYDPQNHETMVRNRAKKVKMIANYIPELEVELGNKKGKVLVLGWGGTYGSIRAAVKQAISEGKDVSHAHIRYLNPFPKNTLELLNSFEHVLVAEINTGQLAHLLKAEFLLHVNSFTKVQGQPFAKHEVYEAISKFF
;
A
#
# COMPACT_ATOMS: atom_id res chain seq x y z
N MET A 1 20.27 -9.42 -32.18
CA MET A 1 19.72 -10.53 -31.35
C MET A 1 19.35 -9.94 -30.00
N ALA A 2 18.18 -10.29 -29.46
CA ALA A 2 17.75 -9.75 -28.17
C ALA A 2 18.43 -10.50 -27.01
N GLU A 3 18.94 -9.77 -26.03
CA GLU A 3 19.48 -10.34 -24.80
C GLU A 3 18.31 -10.77 -23.89
N LYS A 4 18.30 -12.03 -23.46
CA LYS A 4 17.27 -12.55 -22.56
C LYS A 4 17.72 -12.38 -21.12
N ILE A 5 16.98 -11.58 -20.35
CA ILE A 5 17.25 -11.37 -18.93
C ILE A 5 16.05 -11.83 -18.09
N LYS A 6 16.33 -12.24 -16.84
CA LYS A 6 15.29 -12.79 -15.95
C LYS A 6 14.36 -11.71 -15.41
N SER A 7 14.89 -10.55 -15.06
CA SER A 7 14.13 -9.40 -14.57
C SER A 7 14.91 -8.11 -14.79
N ILE A 8 14.23 -6.98 -14.68
CA ILE A 8 14.82 -5.65 -14.85
C ILE A 8 14.09 -4.59 -14.04
N VAL A 9 14.84 -3.61 -13.56
CA VAL A 9 14.34 -2.48 -12.78
C VAL A 9 14.51 -1.18 -13.58
N ILE A 10 13.42 -0.48 -13.85
CA ILE A 10 13.41 0.83 -14.50
C ILE A 10 12.98 1.89 -13.50
N LYS A 11 13.72 3.00 -13.43
CA LYS A 11 13.31 4.21 -12.70
C LYS A 11 13.03 5.34 -13.68
N PHE A 12 11.78 5.79 -13.73
CA PHE A 12 11.39 7.01 -14.42
C PHE A 12 11.46 8.17 -13.44
N ALA A 13 12.22 9.22 -13.75
CA ALA A 13 12.42 10.35 -12.87
C ALA A 13 12.36 11.69 -13.63
N GLY A 14 11.68 12.66 -13.05
CA GLY A 14 11.45 13.99 -13.62
C GLY A 14 10.83 14.92 -12.58
N ASP A 15 10.37 16.10 -12.99
CA ASP A 15 9.67 16.99 -12.08
C ASP A 15 8.23 16.53 -11.85
N SER A 16 7.65 16.91 -10.71
CA SER A 16 6.20 16.87 -10.52
C SER A 16 5.47 17.56 -11.67
N GLY A 17 4.66 16.79 -12.41
CA GLY A 17 3.91 17.25 -13.57
C GLY A 17 4.48 16.82 -14.92
N ASP A 18 5.69 16.25 -14.98
CA ASP A 18 6.27 15.70 -16.21
C ASP A 18 5.65 14.36 -16.63
N GLY A 19 4.69 13.85 -15.84
CA GLY A 19 3.95 12.63 -16.18
C GLY A 19 4.73 11.33 -15.97
N MET A 20 5.81 11.33 -15.18
CA MET A 20 6.61 10.13 -14.89
C MET A 20 5.81 9.02 -14.20
N GLN A 21 4.89 9.40 -13.31
CA GLN A 21 3.95 8.46 -12.69
C GLN A 21 3.07 7.78 -13.75
N LEU A 22 2.52 8.56 -14.69
CA LEU A 22 1.67 8.05 -15.77
C LEU A 22 2.47 7.14 -16.72
N THR A 23 3.69 7.54 -17.09
CA THR A 23 4.59 6.72 -17.91
C THR A 23 4.89 5.39 -17.24
N GLY A 24 5.22 5.41 -15.94
CA GLY A 24 5.46 4.21 -15.15
C GLY A 24 4.23 3.31 -15.05
N THR A 25 3.04 3.87 -14.78
CA THR A 25 1.77 3.13 -14.72
C THR A 25 1.42 2.48 -16.05
N ASN A 26 1.53 3.21 -17.18
CA ASN A 26 1.24 2.65 -18.50
C ASN A 26 2.18 1.50 -18.84
N PHE A 27 3.48 1.65 -18.53
CA PHE A 27 4.44 0.57 -18.72
C PHE A 27 4.12 -0.63 -17.83
N THR A 28 3.72 -0.39 -16.58
CA THR A 28 3.31 -1.42 -15.63
C THR A 28 2.14 -2.24 -16.17
N THR A 29 1.10 -1.58 -16.69
CA THR A 29 -0.04 -2.26 -17.31
C THR A 29 0.38 -3.06 -18.54
N ASN A 30 1.24 -2.50 -19.39
CA ASN A 30 1.76 -3.19 -20.57
C ASN A 30 2.56 -4.46 -20.20
N ALA A 31 3.46 -4.35 -19.21
CA ALA A 31 4.25 -5.48 -18.72
C ALA A 31 3.34 -6.57 -18.11
N ALA A 32 2.32 -6.18 -17.35
CA ALA A 32 1.34 -7.11 -16.80
C ALA A 32 0.53 -7.83 -17.90
N LEU A 33 0.09 -7.11 -18.94
CA LEU A 33 -0.63 -7.69 -20.09
C LEU A 33 0.23 -8.63 -20.93
N PHE A 34 1.55 -8.39 -20.98
CA PHE A 34 2.50 -9.33 -21.58
C PHE A 34 2.72 -10.59 -20.72
N GLY A 35 2.21 -10.60 -19.48
CA GLY A 35 2.33 -11.73 -18.56
C GLY A 35 3.55 -11.68 -17.64
N ASN A 36 4.22 -10.52 -17.50
CA ASN A 36 5.32 -10.39 -16.55
C ASN A 36 4.84 -10.25 -15.11
N ASP A 37 5.69 -10.70 -14.19
CA ASP A 37 5.60 -10.31 -12.78
C ASP A 37 6.14 -8.92 -12.54
N ILE A 38 5.50 -8.18 -11.65
CA ILE A 38 5.75 -6.76 -11.44
C ILE A 38 5.67 -6.39 -9.97
N ALA A 39 6.52 -5.45 -9.57
CA ALA A 39 6.36 -4.67 -8.34
C ALA A 39 6.73 -3.22 -8.65
N THR A 40 5.94 -2.28 -8.13
CA THR A 40 6.15 -0.86 -8.39
C THR A 40 6.44 -0.10 -7.10
N PHE A 41 7.07 1.06 -7.24
CA PHE A 41 7.22 2.02 -6.16
C PHE A 41 7.06 3.45 -6.70
N PRO A 42 5.86 4.04 -6.53
CA PRO A 42 5.63 5.46 -6.74
C PRO A 42 6.35 6.28 -5.66
N ASP A 43 7.30 7.10 -6.08
CA ASP A 43 8.13 7.94 -5.21
C ASP A 43 7.78 9.42 -5.44
N PHE A 44 6.86 9.93 -4.64
CA PHE A 44 6.43 11.32 -4.73
C PHE A 44 7.39 12.25 -3.97
N PRO A 45 7.61 13.48 -4.45
CA PRO A 45 8.32 14.47 -3.68
C PRO A 45 7.55 14.82 -2.40
N ALA A 46 8.26 15.36 -1.41
CA ALA A 46 7.62 15.83 -0.17
C ALA A 46 6.77 17.08 -0.41
N GLU A 47 7.15 17.91 -1.39
CA GLU A 47 6.45 19.15 -1.72
C GLU A 47 5.53 18.99 -2.94
N ILE A 48 4.29 19.47 -2.81
CA ILE A 48 3.28 19.42 -3.90
C ILE A 48 3.73 20.28 -5.11
N ARG A 49 4.45 21.39 -4.87
CA ARG A 49 4.95 22.31 -5.91
C ARG A 49 6.32 22.87 -5.57
N ALA A 50 7.31 22.01 -5.39
CA ALA A 50 8.69 22.46 -5.44
C ALA A 50 9.01 23.13 -6.79
N PRO A 51 9.93 24.10 -6.86
CA PRO A 51 10.34 24.69 -8.13
C PRO A 51 10.86 23.61 -9.09
N GLN A 52 10.41 23.65 -10.35
CA GLN A 52 10.88 22.75 -11.40
C GLN A 52 12.40 22.79 -11.55
N GLY A 53 13.03 21.64 -11.78
CA GLY A 53 14.48 21.49 -11.89
C GLY A 53 15.23 21.49 -10.56
N THR A 54 14.54 21.42 -9.41
CA THR A 54 15.17 21.31 -8.08
C THR A 54 15.06 19.90 -7.51
N LEU A 55 15.99 19.52 -6.63
CA LEU A 55 16.01 18.18 -6.02
C LEU A 55 14.73 17.83 -5.23
N PRO A 56 14.15 18.75 -4.43
CA PRO A 56 12.90 18.47 -3.71
C PRO A 56 11.67 18.25 -4.60
N GLY A 57 11.72 18.68 -5.87
CA GLY A 57 10.63 18.53 -6.84
C GLY A 57 10.68 17.26 -7.68
N VAL A 58 11.71 16.43 -7.48
CA VAL A 58 11.87 15.19 -8.23
C VAL A 58 10.79 14.20 -7.82
N SER A 59 10.04 13.74 -8.82
CA SER A 59 9.12 12.62 -8.73
C SER A 59 9.69 11.43 -9.49
N GLY A 60 9.62 10.25 -8.85
CA GLY A 60 10.11 9.00 -9.40
C GLY A 60 9.02 7.93 -9.48
N PHE A 61 9.09 7.06 -10.47
CA PHE A 61 8.33 5.82 -10.51
C PHE A 61 9.30 4.68 -10.79
N GLN A 62 9.42 3.74 -9.86
CA GLN A 62 10.23 2.55 -10.05
C GLN A 62 9.32 1.37 -10.42
N LEU A 63 9.75 0.60 -11.41
CA LEU A 63 9.10 -0.63 -11.84
C LEU A 63 10.16 -1.72 -11.91
N HIS A 64 9.94 -2.81 -11.18
CA HIS A 64 10.65 -4.06 -11.38
C HIS A 64 9.71 -5.01 -12.12
N PHE A 65 10.14 -5.59 -13.24
CA PHE A 65 9.39 -6.62 -13.91
C PHE A 65 10.26 -7.80 -14.34
N GLY A 66 9.67 -9.00 -14.38
CA GLY A 66 10.41 -10.23 -14.59
C GLY A 66 9.63 -11.36 -15.25
N SER A 67 10.40 -12.34 -15.72
CA SER A 67 10.00 -13.70 -16.10
C SER A 67 9.98 -14.67 -14.90
N VAL A 68 10.37 -14.16 -13.74
CA VAL A 68 10.39 -14.84 -12.45
C VAL A 68 9.53 -14.05 -11.47
N GLU A 69 9.22 -14.64 -10.32
CA GLU A 69 8.51 -13.97 -9.24
C GLU A 69 9.28 -12.71 -8.79
N VAL A 70 8.57 -11.58 -8.73
CA VAL A 70 9.10 -10.26 -8.36
C VAL A 70 8.48 -9.84 -7.03
N ASP A 71 9.24 -10.02 -5.94
CA ASP A 71 8.73 -9.76 -4.60
C ASP A 71 8.94 -8.31 -4.14
N SER A 72 9.77 -7.51 -4.83
CA SER A 72 10.07 -6.13 -4.43
C SER A 72 10.34 -5.23 -5.63
N PRO A 73 10.26 -3.89 -5.48
CA PRO A 73 10.52 -2.93 -6.56
C PRO A 73 12.00 -2.90 -6.98
N GLY A 74 12.88 -3.66 -6.32
CA GLY A 74 14.30 -3.75 -6.59
C GLY A 74 15.15 -2.69 -5.86
N ASP A 75 16.39 -3.05 -5.55
CA ASP A 75 17.30 -2.19 -4.77
C ASP A 75 17.87 -1.06 -5.62
N ASN A 76 18.39 -1.42 -6.78
CA ASN A 76 19.01 -0.54 -7.75
C ASN A 76 18.36 -0.76 -9.11
N CYS A 77 18.17 0.33 -9.85
CA CYS A 77 17.68 0.30 -11.22
C CYS A 77 18.78 -0.13 -12.21
N ASP A 78 18.36 -0.84 -13.26
CA ASP A 78 19.17 -1.17 -14.44
C ASP A 78 19.09 -0.05 -15.47
N VAL A 79 17.94 0.62 -15.55
CA VAL A 79 17.69 1.75 -16.45
C VAL A 79 17.16 2.95 -15.65
N LEU A 80 17.83 4.08 -15.79
CA LEU A 80 17.41 5.37 -15.25
C LEU A 80 16.99 6.29 -16.40
N VAL A 81 15.71 6.62 -16.46
CA VAL A 81 15.19 7.68 -17.32
C VAL A 81 15.14 8.97 -16.51
N ALA A 82 15.93 9.97 -16.88
CA ALA A 82 16.03 11.24 -16.18
C ALA A 82 15.67 12.42 -17.11
N MET A 83 14.52 13.05 -16.87
CA MET A 83 14.02 14.16 -17.69
C MET A 83 14.81 15.47 -17.49
N ASN A 84 15.57 15.59 -16.39
CA ASN A 84 16.37 16.77 -16.09
C ASN A 84 17.56 16.46 -15.16
N ALA A 85 18.42 17.47 -14.96
CA ALA A 85 19.61 17.36 -14.13
C ALA A 85 19.32 17.01 -12.66
N ALA A 86 18.20 17.49 -12.09
CA ALA A 86 17.81 17.18 -10.71
C ALA A 86 17.38 15.72 -10.54
N ALA A 87 16.60 15.20 -11.49
CA ALA A 87 16.19 13.80 -11.55
C ALA A 87 17.40 12.87 -11.65
N LEU A 88 18.39 13.22 -12.49
CA LEU A 88 19.65 12.48 -12.58
C LEU A 88 20.39 12.50 -11.24
N LYS A 89 20.65 13.69 -10.68
CA LYS A 89 21.43 13.83 -9.44
C LYS A 89 20.83 13.06 -8.27
N THR A 90 19.52 13.08 -8.15
CA THR A 90 18.77 12.43 -7.05
C THR A 90 18.86 10.90 -7.13
N ASN A 91 18.79 10.35 -8.35
CA ASN A 91 18.62 8.91 -8.56
C ASN A 91 19.87 8.19 -9.05
N LEU A 92 20.94 8.88 -9.47
CA LEU A 92 22.16 8.25 -10.01
C LEU A 92 22.79 7.22 -9.07
N LYS A 93 22.69 7.45 -7.75
CA LYS A 93 23.18 6.51 -6.72
C LYS A 93 22.46 5.16 -6.71
N GLN A 94 21.24 5.10 -7.27
CA GLN A 94 20.41 3.89 -7.37
C GLN A 94 20.63 3.16 -8.72
N LEU A 95 21.48 3.66 -9.61
CA LEU A 95 21.76 3.01 -10.89
C LEU A 95 22.91 2.02 -10.74
N LYS A 96 22.72 0.78 -11.20
CA LYS A 96 23.77 -0.24 -11.24
C LYS A 96 24.94 0.21 -12.13
N LYS A 97 26.17 -0.20 -11.78
CA LYS A 97 27.34 0.00 -12.64
C LYS A 97 27.09 -0.63 -14.01
N GLY A 98 27.41 0.06 -15.08
CA GLY A 98 27.11 -0.37 -16.46
C GLY A 98 25.65 -0.23 -16.88
N GLY A 99 24.76 0.24 -16.00
CA GLY A 99 23.35 0.50 -16.30
C GLY A 99 23.15 1.61 -17.34
N LEU A 100 21.94 1.66 -17.90
CA LEU A 100 21.56 2.60 -18.96
C LEU A 100 20.96 3.87 -18.37
N ILE A 101 21.43 5.02 -18.84
CA ILE A 101 20.89 6.35 -18.54
C ILE A 101 20.26 6.89 -19.82
N ILE A 102 18.99 7.26 -19.76
CA ILE A 102 18.29 7.96 -20.84
C ILE A 102 17.98 9.37 -20.34
N VAL A 103 18.53 10.40 -21.02
CA VAL A 103 18.34 11.80 -20.64
C VAL A 103 17.61 12.61 -21.71
N ASP A 104 16.74 13.53 -21.29
CA ASP A 104 16.29 14.64 -22.14
C ASP A 104 17.32 15.78 -22.08
N THR A 105 18.05 16.02 -23.17
CA THR A 105 19.15 17.00 -23.20
C THR A 105 18.69 18.43 -22.88
N ALA A 106 17.45 18.79 -23.19
CA ALA A 106 16.86 20.08 -22.82
C ALA A 106 16.80 20.29 -21.28
N GLY A 107 16.77 19.19 -20.51
CA GLY A 107 16.81 19.22 -19.05
C GLY A 107 18.19 19.51 -18.43
N PHE A 108 19.22 19.72 -19.26
CA PHE A 108 20.62 19.89 -18.83
C PHE A 108 21.24 21.24 -19.24
N GLU A 109 20.41 22.23 -19.60
CA GLU A 109 20.85 23.61 -19.80
C GLU A 109 21.38 24.23 -18.50
N SER A 110 22.21 25.30 -18.61
CA SER A 110 22.86 25.96 -17.47
C SER A 110 21.91 26.35 -16.34
N LYS A 111 20.66 26.74 -16.68
CA LYS A 111 19.61 27.04 -15.69
C LYS A 111 19.25 25.81 -14.85
N ASN A 112 19.00 24.68 -15.49
CA ASN A 112 18.59 23.43 -14.83
C ASN A 112 19.74 22.81 -14.02
N LEU A 113 20.97 22.89 -14.54
CA LEU A 113 22.18 22.50 -13.81
C LEU A 113 22.34 23.31 -12.51
N LYS A 114 22.16 24.63 -12.59
CA LYS A 114 22.21 25.52 -11.41
C LYS A 114 21.12 25.17 -10.38
N LEU A 115 19.88 24.93 -10.81
CA LEU A 115 18.77 24.57 -9.92
C LEU A 115 18.97 23.20 -9.25
N ALA A 116 19.60 22.25 -9.94
CA ALA A 116 20.02 20.96 -9.39
C ALA A 116 21.30 21.05 -8.53
N GLY A 117 21.92 22.23 -8.43
CA GLY A 117 23.13 22.48 -7.65
C GLY A 117 24.40 21.87 -8.26
N TYR A 118 24.50 21.79 -9.59
CA TYR A 118 25.77 21.54 -10.27
C TYR A 118 26.57 22.84 -10.38
N ALA A 119 27.90 22.75 -10.40
CA ALA A 119 28.76 23.89 -10.68
C ALA A 119 28.60 24.36 -12.15
N PRO A 120 28.86 25.64 -12.48
CA PRO A 120 28.64 26.21 -13.82
C PRO A 120 29.26 25.42 -14.98
N ASP A 121 30.42 24.80 -14.74
CA ASP A 121 31.17 24.03 -15.75
C ASP A 121 31.02 22.51 -15.59
N GLN A 122 30.12 22.05 -14.71
CA GLN A 122 29.88 20.63 -14.46
C GLN A 122 28.56 20.18 -15.08
N ASN A 123 28.58 19.97 -16.39
CA ASN A 123 27.49 19.25 -17.05
C ASN A 123 27.79 17.73 -17.05
N PRO A 124 27.06 16.91 -16.27
CA PRO A 124 27.34 15.49 -16.14
C PRO A 124 27.17 14.70 -17.44
N ILE A 125 26.40 15.23 -18.40
CA ILE A 125 26.21 14.56 -19.68
C ILE A 125 27.27 14.94 -20.72
N GLU A 126 28.07 15.99 -20.47
CA GLU A 126 29.15 16.44 -21.37
C GLU A 126 30.56 16.18 -20.83
N ASN A 127 30.68 15.53 -19.67
CA ASN A 127 31.96 15.19 -19.06
C ASN A 127 32.05 13.70 -18.71
N ASP A 128 33.19 13.27 -18.16
CA ASP A 128 33.46 11.85 -17.86
C ASP A 128 32.78 11.32 -16.60
N THR A 129 31.92 12.09 -15.93
CA THR A 129 31.30 11.67 -14.65
C THR A 129 30.37 10.46 -14.82
N LEU A 130 29.82 10.25 -16.01
CA LEU A 130 28.92 9.15 -16.34
C LEU A 130 29.61 8.01 -17.11
N SER A 131 30.94 8.03 -17.26
CA SER A 131 31.73 7.04 -18.01
C SER A 131 31.54 5.58 -17.59
N LYS A 132 31.12 5.35 -16.34
CA LYS A 132 30.81 4.03 -15.77
C LYS A 132 29.40 3.50 -16.11
N TYR A 133 28.63 4.24 -16.91
CA TYR A 133 27.26 3.93 -17.33
C TYR A 133 27.14 4.04 -18.85
N GLN A 134 26.09 3.42 -19.41
CA GLN A 134 25.73 3.62 -20.80
C GLN A 134 24.85 4.86 -20.89
N LEU A 135 25.33 5.94 -21.52
CA LEU A 135 24.60 7.21 -21.60
C LEU A 135 23.94 7.38 -22.97
N GLN A 136 22.62 7.48 -22.98
CA GLN A 136 21.80 7.80 -24.14
C GLN A 136 21.26 9.22 -24.04
N LYS A 137 21.74 10.11 -24.91
CA LYS A 137 21.28 11.49 -25.01
C LYS A 137 20.19 11.61 -26.07
N ILE A 138 19.03 12.15 -25.70
CA ILE A 138 17.92 12.38 -26.63
C ILE A 138 17.38 13.79 -26.39
N ASP A 139 17.17 14.57 -27.43
CA ASP A 139 16.43 15.84 -27.31
C ASP A 139 14.93 15.55 -27.40
N VAL A 140 14.38 14.95 -26.35
CA VAL A 140 12.98 14.53 -26.26
C VAL A 140 12.07 15.73 -26.47
N THR A 141 12.47 16.88 -25.90
CA THR A 141 11.72 18.12 -26.02
C THR A 141 11.61 18.60 -27.46
N LYS A 142 12.71 18.64 -28.21
CA LYS A 142 12.71 19.04 -29.62
C LYS A 142 11.95 18.04 -30.49
N LEU A 143 12.22 16.75 -30.36
CA LEU A 143 11.57 15.70 -31.16
C LEU A 143 10.05 15.67 -30.94
N THR A 144 9.59 15.91 -29.71
CA THR A 144 8.15 16.03 -29.41
C THR A 144 7.53 17.23 -30.12
N LYS A 145 8.21 18.38 -30.12
CA LYS A 145 7.72 19.60 -30.80
C LYS A 145 7.68 19.42 -32.31
N GLU A 146 8.71 18.84 -32.90
CA GLU A 146 8.78 18.55 -34.33
C GLU A 146 7.68 17.57 -34.76
N THR A 147 7.44 16.53 -33.95
CA THR A 147 6.36 15.56 -34.20
C THR A 147 4.98 16.22 -34.25
N LEU A 148 4.77 17.28 -33.46
CA LEU A 148 3.46 17.93 -33.30
C LEU A 148 3.38 19.32 -33.96
N VAL A 149 4.30 19.68 -34.86
CA VAL A 149 4.36 21.00 -35.48
C VAL A 149 3.06 21.38 -36.20
N ASP A 150 2.43 20.40 -36.86
CA ASP A 150 1.19 20.60 -37.63
C ASP A 150 -0.09 20.22 -36.83
N SER A 151 0.04 19.94 -35.53
CA SER A 151 -1.09 19.48 -34.70
C SER A 151 -2.10 20.58 -34.33
N GLY A 152 -1.72 21.85 -34.48
CA GLY A 152 -2.53 23.00 -34.05
C GLY A 152 -2.65 23.16 -32.52
N LEU A 153 -1.97 22.32 -31.73
CA LEU A 153 -1.99 22.39 -30.27
C LEU A 153 -1.13 23.54 -29.74
N ASP A 154 -1.53 24.11 -28.61
CA ASP A 154 -0.73 25.11 -27.90
C ASP A 154 0.56 24.49 -27.32
N GLY A 155 1.60 25.32 -27.14
CA GLY A 155 2.91 24.84 -26.71
C GLY A 155 2.92 24.12 -25.36
N LYS A 156 1.98 24.42 -24.46
CA LYS A 156 1.86 23.73 -23.17
C LYS A 156 1.30 22.32 -23.35
N SER A 157 0.31 22.16 -24.22
CA SER A 157 -0.23 20.83 -24.59
C SER A 157 0.81 19.97 -25.29
N VAL A 158 1.58 20.54 -26.23
CA VAL A 158 2.71 19.85 -26.89
C VAL A 158 3.75 19.40 -25.86
N SER A 159 4.16 20.29 -24.95
CA SER A 159 5.15 19.97 -23.92
C SER A 159 4.70 18.86 -22.95
N ARG A 160 3.39 18.67 -22.76
CA ARG A 160 2.84 17.62 -21.90
C ARG A 160 2.84 16.22 -22.54
N CYS A 161 3.11 16.12 -23.85
CA CYS A 161 3.18 14.85 -24.55
C CYS A 161 4.57 14.19 -24.48
N LYS A 162 5.61 14.90 -23.99
CA LYS A 162 7.01 14.41 -23.96
C LYS A 162 7.16 13.06 -23.26
N ASN A 163 6.36 12.82 -22.23
CA ASN A 163 6.38 11.57 -21.48
C ASN A 163 5.95 10.36 -22.33
N MET A 164 5.12 10.56 -23.37
CA MET A 164 4.76 9.52 -24.33
C MET A 164 5.90 9.18 -25.27
N PHE A 165 6.75 10.15 -25.64
CA PHE A 165 7.92 9.89 -26.47
C PHE A 165 8.86 8.93 -25.73
N VAL A 166 9.15 9.25 -24.48
CA VAL A 166 9.96 8.41 -23.58
C VAL A 166 9.33 7.02 -23.45
N LEU A 167 8.02 6.94 -23.21
CA LEU A 167 7.32 5.66 -23.08
C LEU A 167 7.47 4.80 -24.34
N GLY A 168 7.30 5.39 -25.53
CA GLY A 168 7.45 4.71 -26.81
C GLY A 168 8.86 4.20 -27.03
N TYR A 169 9.87 5.02 -26.70
CA TYR A 169 11.27 4.63 -26.81
C TYR A 169 11.62 3.48 -25.85
N VAL A 170 11.14 3.53 -24.60
CA VAL A 170 11.37 2.47 -23.63
C VAL A 170 10.61 1.19 -23.99
N TYR A 171 9.42 1.29 -24.61
CA TYR A 171 8.76 0.13 -25.21
C TYR A 171 9.58 -0.53 -26.29
N TRP A 172 10.23 0.25 -27.16
CA TRP A 172 11.11 -0.29 -28.17
C TRP A 172 12.31 -1.04 -27.58
N ILE A 173 12.97 -0.48 -26.56
CA ILE A 173 14.10 -1.12 -25.86
C ILE A 173 13.72 -2.51 -25.34
N PHE A 174 12.51 -2.64 -24.78
CA PHE A 174 12.02 -3.86 -24.16
C PHE A 174 11.11 -4.72 -25.04
N GLY A 175 11.08 -4.46 -26.35
CA GLY A 175 10.29 -5.24 -27.30
C GLY A 175 8.78 -5.26 -27.02
N ARG A 176 8.23 -4.17 -26.47
CA ARG A 176 6.83 -4.05 -26.07
C ARG A 176 5.94 -3.56 -27.19
N SER A 177 4.69 -4.05 -27.20
CA SER A 177 3.66 -3.56 -28.12
C SER A 177 3.12 -2.21 -27.65
N LEU A 178 2.82 -1.31 -28.60
CA LEU A 178 2.19 -0.01 -28.32
C LEU A 178 0.67 -0.12 -28.08
N GLN A 179 0.04 -1.24 -28.47
CA GLN A 179 -1.41 -1.32 -28.64
C GLN A 179 -2.18 -1.05 -27.34
N SER A 180 -1.76 -1.63 -26.21
CA SER A 180 -2.47 -1.45 -24.93
C SER A 180 -2.53 0.02 -24.51
N THR A 181 -1.43 0.74 -24.68
CA THR A 181 -1.35 2.17 -24.35
C THR A 181 -2.13 3.02 -25.35
N ILE A 182 -2.16 2.66 -26.64
CA ILE A 182 -3.01 3.32 -27.64
C ILE A 182 -4.50 3.17 -27.25
N ASP A 183 -4.93 1.98 -26.84
CA ASP A 183 -6.31 1.71 -26.43
C ASP A 183 -6.70 2.49 -25.16
N GLU A 184 -5.77 2.61 -24.20
CA GLU A 184 -5.94 3.43 -23.01
C GLU A 184 -6.04 4.93 -23.33
N ILE A 185 -5.12 5.47 -24.14
CA ILE A 185 -5.16 6.87 -24.57
C ILE A 185 -6.48 7.15 -25.32
N THR A 186 -6.91 6.24 -26.18
CA THR A 186 -8.15 6.37 -26.96
C THR A 186 -9.38 6.44 -26.04
N ARG A 187 -9.44 5.60 -24.99
CA ARG A 187 -10.51 5.64 -23.98
C ARG A 187 -10.43 6.89 -23.10
N ALA A 188 -9.24 7.27 -22.65
CA ALA A 188 -9.05 8.41 -21.75
C ALA A 188 -9.40 9.76 -22.40
N PHE A 189 -9.06 9.92 -23.68
CA PHE A 189 -9.25 11.15 -24.44
C PHE A 189 -10.38 11.07 -25.47
N THR A 190 -11.39 10.21 -25.24
CA THR A 190 -12.54 10.08 -26.16
C THR A 190 -13.24 11.42 -26.45
N LYS A 191 -13.29 12.33 -25.47
CA LYS A 191 -13.89 13.66 -25.60
C LYS A 191 -12.94 14.76 -26.12
N LYS A 192 -11.67 14.43 -26.37
CA LYS A 192 -10.60 15.37 -26.77
C LYS A 192 -9.70 14.72 -27.85
N PRO A 193 -10.22 14.53 -29.07
CA PRO A 193 -9.53 13.77 -30.11
C PRO A 193 -8.16 14.38 -30.50
N GLU A 194 -8.00 15.70 -30.42
CA GLU A 194 -6.74 16.37 -30.75
C GLU A 194 -5.62 15.96 -29.78
N LEU A 195 -5.94 15.88 -28.47
CA LEU A 195 -5.00 15.42 -27.45
C LEU A 195 -4.76 13.91 -27.57
N ARG A 196 -5.79 13.13 -27.89
CA ARG A 196 -5.67 11.69 -28.14
C ARG A 196 -4.65 11.43 -29.24
N ASP A 197 -4.85 12.07 -30.39
CA ASP A 197 -4.07 11.83 -31.59
C ASP A 197 -2.63 12.31 -31.41
N ALA A 198 -2.43 13.46 -30.75
CA ALA A 198 -1.10 13.95 -30.41
C ALA A 198 -0.33 12.99 -29.49
N ASN A 199 -0.95 12.47 -28.43
CA ASN A 199 -0.30 11.51 -27.54
C ASN A 199 0.07 10.21 -28.26
N ILE A 200 -0.83 9.69 -29.12
CA ILE A 200 -0.56 8.48 -29.93
C ILE A 200 0.58 8.74 -30.92
N GLN A 201 0.59 9.89 -31.58
CA GLN A 201 1.62 10.25 -32.56
C GLN A 201 3.00 10.36 -31.90
N VAL A 202 3.09 11.01 -30.75
CA VAL A 202 4.34 11.15 -29.98
C VAL A 202 4.81 9.80 -29.41
N LEU A 203 3.89 8.94 -28.95
CA LEU A 203 4.20 7.57 -28.54
C LEU A 203 4.85 6.78 -29.67
N LYS A 204 4.26 6.83 -30.87
CA LYS A 204 4.80 6.17 -32.07
C LYS A 204 6.15 6.76 -32.49
N ALA A 205 6.30 8.09 -32.41
CA ALA A 205 7.56 8.77 -32.73
C ALA A 205 8.71 8.28 -31.84
N GLY A 206 8.47 8.14 -30.53
CA GLY A 206 9.45 7.59 -29.60
C GLY A 206 9.86 6.14 -29.92
N PHE A 207 8.90 5.30 -30.29
CA PHE A 207 9.16 3.91 -30.70
C PHE A 207 9.97 3.84 -32.00
N ASN A 208 9.57 4.63 -33.01
CA ASN A 208 10.24 4.68 -34.32
C ASN A 208 11.64 5.29 -34.24
N PHE A 209 11.87 6.23 -33.32
CA PHE A 209 13.20 6.74 -33.03
C PHE A 209 14.15 5.61 -32.61
N GLY A 210 13.68 4.67 -31.78
CA GLY A 210 14.43 3.47 -31.42
C GLY A 210 14.85 2.64 -32.64
N GLU A 211 13.89 2.33 -33.53
CA GLU A 211 14.15 1.57 -34.76
C GLU A 211 15.14 2.27 -35.72
N THR A 212 15.18 3.61 -35.71
CA THR A 212 15.97 4.38 -36.69
C THR A 212 17.41 4.60 -36.25
N VAL A 213 17.64 4.82 -34.96
CA VAL A 213 18.96 5.24 -34.45
C VAL A 213 19.79 4.06 -33.91
N GLU A 214 19.20 2.86 -33.78
CA GLU A 214 19.85 1.63 -33.23
C GLU A 214 20.71 1.91 -31.98
N THR A 215 20.19 2.79 -31.11
CA THR A 215 20.93 3.44 -30.02
C THR A 215 21.39 2.50 -28.91
N VAL A 216 20.86 1.29 -28.87
CA VAL A 216 21.21 0.26 -27.89
C VAL A 216 21.67 -0.97 -28.66
N ALA A 217 22.86 -1.47 -28.34
CA ALA A 217 23.50 -2.58 -29.05
C ALA A 217 22.62 -3.84 -29.14
N HIS A 218 21.75 -4.07 -28.13
CA HIS A 218 20.84 -5.21 -28.07
C HIS A 218 19.49 -4.83 -27.47
N LYS A 219 18.38 -5.21 -28.13
CA LYS A 219 17.03 -5.22 -27.52
C LYS A 219 17.05 -6.17 -26.32
N VAL A 220 16.36 -5.82 -25.25
CA VAL A 220 16.29 -6.64 -24.04
C VAL A 220 14.92 -7.31 -23.99
N GLU A 221 14.89 -8.64 -23.94
CA GLU A 221 13.65 -9.40 -23.88
C GLU A 221 13.47 -10.00 -22.48
N VAL A 222 12.34 -9.65 -21.84
CA VAL A 222 11.91 -10.26 -20.57
C VAL A 222 10.69 -11.14 -20.85
N ALA A 223 10.92 -12.45 -20.88
CA ALA A 223 9.87 -13.44 -21.14
C ALA A 223 8.72 -13.34 -20.12
N PRO A 224 7.51 -13.82 -20.43
CA PRO A 224 6.41 -13.89 -19.46
C PRO A 224 6.78 -14.70 -18.21
N ALA A 225 6.22 -14.33 -17.06
CA ALA A 225 6.45 -15.04 -15.81
C ALA A 225 5.72 -16.39 -15.78
N LYS A 226 6.35 -17.40 -15.19
CA LYS A 226 5.64 -18.64 -14.84
C LYS A 226 4.73 -18.36 -13.64
N ARG A 227 3.42 -18.36 -13.86
CA ARG A 227 2.40 -18.22 -12.82
C ARG A 227 1.43 -19.38 -12.82
N GLU A 228 0.75 -19.53 -11.69
CA GLU A 228 -0.43 -20.38 -11.62
C GLU A 228 -1.47 -19.92 -12.64
N SER A 229 -2.13 -20.85 -13.31
CA SER A 229 -3.20 -20.53 -14.26
C SER A 229 -4.34 -19.80 -13.54
N GLY A 230 -4.91 -18.79 -14.19
CA GLY A 230 -5.99 -17.99 -13.64
C GLY A 230 -6.21 -16.68 -14.39
N THR A 231 -7.22 -15.93 -13.97
CA THR A 231 -7.47 -14.57 -14.47
C THR A 231 -6.84 -13.57 -13.50
N TYR A 232 -6.00 -12.69 -14.04
CA TYR A 232 -5.26 -11.71 -13.27
C TYR A 232 -5.64 -10.30 -13.70
N ARG A 233 -5.55 -9.37 -12.76
CA ARG A 233 -5.54 -7.94 -13.04
C ARG A 233 -4.43 -7.27 -12.25
N ASN A 234 -3.90 -6.16 -12.76
CA ASN A 234 -3.07 -5.30 -11.93
C ASN A 234 -3.98 -4.59 -10.90
N ILE A 235 -3.51 -4.46 -9.66
CA ILE A 235 -4.26 -3.77 -8.60
C ILE A 235 -3.32 -2.92 -7.74
N ILE A 236 -3.80 -1.74 -7.35
CA ILE A 236 -3.12 -0.84 -6.40
C ILE A 236 -3.70 -1.09 -5.00
N GLY A 237 -2.87 -1.02 -3.95
CA GLY A 237 -3.28 -1.37 -2.57
C GLY A 237 -4.52 -0.63 -2.06
N ASN A 238 -4.60 0.69 -2.26
CA ASN A 238 -5.78 1.48 -1.89
C ASN A 238 -7.05 1.05 -2.65
N HIS A 239 -6.92 0.67 -3.94
CA HIS A 239 -8.05 0.15 -4.72
C HIS A 239 -8.45 -1.25 -4.25
N ALA A 240 -7.48 -2.13 -3.96
CA ALA A 240 -7.73 -3.44 -3.38
C ALA A 240 -8.47 -3.33 -2.04
N THR A 241 -8.04 -2.39 -1.18
CA THR A 241 -8.71 -2.07 0.09
C THR A 241 -10.17 -1.72 -0.16
N ALA A 242 -10.46 -0.76 -1.05
CA ALA A 242 -11.82 -0.35 -1.40
C ALA A 242 -12.67 -1.53 -1.92
N LEU A 243 -12.12 -2.37 -2.79
CA LEU A 243 -12.80 -3.56 -3.30
C LEU A 243 -13.10 -4.60 -2.21
N GLY A 244 -12.19 -4.81 -1.25
CA GLY A 244 -12.41 -5.72 -0.13
C GLY A 244 -13.50 -5.22 0.83
N LEU A 245 -13.61 -3.90 1.01
CA LEU A 245 -14.73 -3.30 1.76
C LEU A 245 -16.08 -3.50 1.06
N ILE A 246 -16.12 -3.31 -0.27
CA ILE A 246 -17.31 -3.58 -1.08
C ILE A 246 -17.68 -5.06 -1.00
N ALA A 247 -16.69 -5.94 -1.15
CA ALA A 247 -16.89 -7.38 -1.04
C ALA A 247 -17.47 -7.75 0.34
N ALA A 248 -16.93 -7.20 1.42
CA ALA A 248 -17.46 -7.41 2.77
C ALA A 248 -18.91 -6.92 2.92
N SER A 249 -19.22 -5.73 2.39
CA SER A 249 -20.58 -5.17 2.37
C SER A 249 -21.58 -6.07 1.63
N VAL A 250 -21.19 -6.61 0.47
CA VAL A 250 -22.00 -7.57 -0.28
C VAL A 250 -22.19 -8.87 0.50
N LYS A 251 -21.11 -9.44 1.07
CA LYS A 251 -21.17 -10.72 1.81
C LYS A 251 -21.87 -10.61 3.16
N SER A 252 -21.87 -9.44 3.78
CA SER A 252 -22.62 -9.16 5.01
C SER A 252 -24.04 -8.65 4.76
N LYS A 253 -24.37 -8.30 3.51
CA LYS A 253 -25.64 -7.67 3.09
C LYS A 253 -25.93 -6.34 3.81
N LEU A 254 -24.89 -5.66 4.29
CA LEU A 254 -25.02 -4.34 4.93
C LEU A 254 -24.55 -3.27 3.95
N SER A 255 -25.23 -2.13 3.91
CA SER A 255 -24.73 -0.96 3.19
C SER A 255 -23.39 -0.49 3.78
N LEU A 256 -22.43 -0.19 2.92
CA LEU A 256 -21.14 0.36 3.31
C LEU A 256 -21.27 1.88 3.53
N PHE A 257 -20.96 2.35 4.74
CA PHE A 257 -20.77 3.77 5.02
C PHE A 257 -19.29 4.06 5.25
N TYR A 258 -18.70 4.88 4.39
CA TYR A 258 -17.30 5.30 4.49
C TYR A 258 -17.22 6.79 4.84
N GLY A 259 -17.02 7.07 6.13
CA GLY A 259 -16.82 8.42 6.65
C GLY A 259 -15.34 8.76 6.76
N THR A 260 -14.87 9.81 6.09
CA THR A 260 -13.44 10.16 6.04
C THR A 260 -13.21 11.67 5.97
N TYR A 261 -12.02 12.09 6.37
CA TYR A 261 -11.44 13.38 5.99
C TYR A 261 -10.30 13.11 4.99
N PRO A 262 -10.11 13.91 3.93
CA PRO A 262 -9.04 13.67 2.95
C PRO A 262 -7.66 13.82 3.59
N ILE A 263 -6.86 12.74 3.56
CA ILE A 263 -5.48 12.72 4.06
C ILE A 263 -4.62 11.78 3.21
N THR A 264 -3.42 12.21 2.80
CA THR A 264 -2.46 11.35 2.08
C THR A 264 -1.87 10.31 3.04
N PRO A 265 -1.75 9.03 2.66
CA PRO A 265 -2.10 8.42 1.38
C PRO A 265 -3.47 7.72 1.32
N ALA A 266 -4.37 7.95 2.28
CA ALA A 266 -5.66 7.27 2.39
C ALA A 266 -6.76 7.78 1.45
N SER A 267 -6.67 9.01 0.92
CA SER A 267 -7.72 9.62 0.09
C SER A 267 -8.10 8.83 -1.16
N GLU A 268 -7.21 8.00 -1.71
CA GLU A 268 -7.53 7.19 -2.89
C GLU A 268 -8.62 6.14 -2.60
N ILE A 269 -8.77 5.69 -1.34
CA ILE A 269 -9.86 4.79 -0.95
C ILE A 269 -11.21 5.49 -1.14
N LEU A 270 -11.32 6.77 -0.76
CA LEU A 270 -12.51 7.59 -0.99
C LEU A 270 -12.81 7.71 -2.49
N HIS A 271 -11.80 8.05 -3.28
CA HIS A 271 -11.95 8.23 -4.73
C HIS A 271 -12.41 6.95 -5.42
N GLU A 272 -11.90 5.79 -5.01
CA GLU A 272 -12.31 4.52 -5.58
C GLU A 272 -13.73 4.14 -5.15
N LEU A 273 -14.05 4.20 -3.85
CA LEU A 273 -15.39 3.90 -3.34
C LEU A 273 -16.48 4.81 -3.94
N ALA A 274 -16.18 6.09 -4.19
CA ALA A 274 -17.13 7.04 -4.78
C ALA A 274 -17.60 6.65 -6.20
N LYS A 275 -16.83 5.82 -6.92
CA LYS A 275 -17.19 5.28 -8.25
C LYS A 275 -18.21 4.15 -8.16
N HIS A 276 -18.32 3.49 -7.01
CA HIS A 276 -19.02 2.21 -6.81
C HIS A 276 -20.36 2.34 -6.07
N LYS A 277 -21.08 3.46 -6.27
CA LYS A 277 -22.41 3.70 -5.66
C LYS A 277 -23.44 2.63 -6.02
N ASN A 278 -23.24 1.94 -7.14
CA ASN A 278 -24.06 0.81 -7.59
C ASN A 278 -24.05 -0.38 -6.63
N PHE A 279 -23.08 -0.48 -5.71
CA PHE A 279 -23.04 -1.48 -4.64
C PHE A 279 -23.67 -0.97 -3.32
N GLY A 280 -24.41 0.14 -3.33
CA GLY A 280 -24.99 0.71 -2.12
C GLY A 280 -23.98 1.38 -1.20
N VAL A 281 -22.81 1.77 -1.73
CA VAL A 281 -21.75 2.47 -1.01
C VAL A 281 -22.15 3.94 -0.79
N VAL A 282 -22.10 4.38 0.46
CA VAL A 282 -22.26 5.77 0.87
C VAL A 282 -20.89 6.30 1.29
N THR A 283 -20.43 7.35 0.63
CA THR A 283 -19.20 8.07 0.98
C THR A 283 -19.57 9.40 1.63
N PHE A 284 -18.96 9.70 2.77
CA PHE A 284 -19.16 10.94 3.51
C PHE A 284 -17.81 11.60 3.77
N GLN A 285 -17.55 12.69 3.05
CA GLN A 285 -16.40 13.54 3.31
C GLN A 285 -16.78 14.54 4.42
N ALA A 286 -16.22 14.35 5.60
CA ALA A 286 -16.45 15.22 6.74
C ALA A 286 -15.53 16.45 6.73
N GLU A 287 -15.81 17.38 7.64
CA GLU A 287 -15.05 18.60 7.90
C GLU A 287 -13.70 18.35 8.60
N ASP A 288 -13.59 17.28 9.39
CA ASP A 288 -12.37 16.83 10.07
C ASP A 288 -12.42 15.33 10.41
N GLU A 289 -11.35 14.78 10.98
CA GLU A 289 -11.27 13.38 11.35
C GLU A 289 -12.20 12.96 12.49
N ILE A 290 -12.57 13.88 13.39
CA ILE A 290 -13.45 13.63 14.54
C ILE A 290 -14.90 13.46 14.03
N ALA A 291 -15.38 14.40 13.24
CA ALA A 291 -16.68 14.34 12.58
C ALA A 291 -16.79 13.10 11.69
N ALA A 292 -15.72 12.76 10.95
CA ALA A 292 -15.68 11.56 10.12
C ALA A 292 -15.92 10.28 10.92
N VAL A 293 -15.19 10.06 12.03
CA VAL A 293 -15.36 8.83 12.83
C VAL A 293 -16.67 8.83 13.62
N ALA A 294 -17.12 9.99 14.12
CA ALA A 294 -18.39 10.11 14.82
C ALA A 294 -19.58 9.76 13.91
N ALA A 295 -19.58 10.27 12.67
CA ALA A 295 -20.59 9.91 11.66
C ALA A 295 -20.54 8.40 11.33
N THR A 296 -19.35 7.82 11.21
CA THR A 296 -19.18 6.38 10.95
C THR A 296 -19.71 5.52 12.11
N ILE A 297 -19.48 5.91 13.36
CA ILE A 297 -20.04 5.23 14.54
C ILE A 297 -21.57 5.31 14.53
N GLY A 298 -22.13 6.48 14.20
CA GLY A 298 -23.58 6.64 14.03
C GLY A 298 -24.15 5.73 12.95
N ALA A 299 -23.47 5.61 11.80
CA ALA A 299 -23.86 4.71 10.73
C ALA A 299 -23.79 3.23 11.15
N SER A 300 -22.76 2.84 11.90
CA SER A 300 -22.63 1.51 12.50
C SER A 300 -23.77 1.19 13.46
N PHE A 301 -24.08 2.11 14.38
CA PHE A 301 -25.22 1.99 15.28
C PHE A 301 -26.57 1.88 14.53
N GLY A 302 -26.69 2.56 13.39
CA GLY A 302 -27.84 2.47 12.47
C GLY A 302 -27.89 1.19 11.62
N GLY A 303 -26.94 0.26 11.75
CA GLY A 303 -26.93 -1.03 11.05
C GLY A 303 -26.15 -1.06 9.74
N SER A 304 -25.39 -0.02 9.41
CA SER A 304 -24.47 -0.03 8.27
C SER A 304 -23.12 -0.66 8.63
N LEU A 305 -22.39 -1.16 7.64
CA LEU A 305 -20.96 -1.44 7.81
C LEU A 305 -20.21 -0.11 7.87
N GLY A 306 -19.89 0.34 9.08
CA GLY A 306 -19.18 1.60 9.33
C GLY A 306 -17.67 1.45 9.14
N VAL A 307 -17.12 2.21 8.20
CA VAL A 307 -15.67 2.26 7.90
C VAL A 307 -15.18 3.70 7.87
N THR A 308 -13.96 3.94 8.36
CA THR A 308 -13.27 5.24 8.25
C THR A 308 -11.82 5.01 7.84
N GLY A 309 -11.29 5.84 6.94
CA GLY A 309 -9.89 5.81 6.54
C GLY A 309 -9.12 7.04 7.02
N THR A 310 -7.84 6.85 7.31
CA THR A 310 -6.98 7.89 7.84
C THR A 310 -5.49 7.54 7.71
N SER A 311 -4.63 8.36 8.32
CA SER A 311 -3.21 8.09 8.58
C SER A 311 -2.87 8.56 10.00
N GLY A 312 -1.65 8.34 10.50
CA GLY A 312 -1.21 8.63 11.87
C GLY A 312 -1.82 9.87 12.56
N PRO A 313 -1.76 11.09 11.99
CA PRO A 313 -2.33 12.29 12.61
C PRO A 313 -3.84 12.19 12.84
N GLY A 314 -4.55 11.65 11.84
CA GLY A 314 -5.99 11.49 11.92
C GLY A 314 -6.40 10.32 12.80
N LEU A 315 -5.59 9.25 12.88
CA LEU A 315 -5.78 8.19 13.87
C LEU A 315 -5.72 8.75 15.30
N ALA A 316 -4.80 9.69 15.55
CA ALA A 316 -4.70 10.37 16.84
C ALA A 316 -5.95 11.17 17.19
N LEU A 317 -6.51 11.93 16.24
CA LEU A 317 -7.75 12.67 16.43
C LEU A 317 -8.97 11.75 16.66
N LYS A 318 -8.97 10.56 16.05
CA LYS A 318 -10.06 9.57 16.19
C LYS A 318 -10.02 8.80 17.52
N GLY A 319 -8.93 8.89 18.30
CA GLY A 319 -8.69 8.05 19.49
C GLY A 319 -9.84 8.07 20.51
N GLU A 320 -10.41 9.24 20.79
CA GLU A 320 -11.56 9.37 21.70
C GLU A 320 -12.80 8.64 21.18
N SER A 321 -13.18 8.86 19.92
CA SER A 321 -14.35 8.21 19.33
C SER A 321 -14.16 6.71 19.13
N ILE A 322 -12.94 6.25 18.86
CA ILE A 322 -12.64 4.81 18.83
C ILE A 322 -12.81 4.22 20.24
N SER A 323 -12.39 4.94 21.30
CA SER A 323 -12.65 4.53 22.69
C SER A 323 -14.16 4.41 22.96
N LEU A 324 -14.97 5.33 22.44
CA LEU A 324 -16.43 5.23 22.49
C LEU A 324 -16.94 3.97 21.77
N ALA A 325 -16.45 3.66 20.57
CA ALA A 325 -16.83 2.45 19.84
C ALA A 325 -16.47 1.15 20.58
N VAL A 326 -15.32 1.13 21.30
CA VAL A 326 -14.94 0.01 22.18
C VAL A 326 -15.94 -0.11 23.34
N SER A 327 -16.25 1.00 24.01
CA SER A 327 -17.19 1.01 25.14
C SER A 327 -18.61 0.59 24.73
N LEU A 328 -19.06 1.00 23.55
CA LEU A 328 -20.36 0.64 23.00
C LEU A 328 -20.39 -0.75 22.36
N GLU A 329 -19.22 -1.40 22.23
CA GLU A 329 -19.05 -2.66 21.51
C GLU A 329 -19.74 -2.60 20.14
N LEU A 330 -19.32 -1.65 19.29
CA LEU A 330 -19.88 -1.48 17.93
C LEU A 330 -18.89 -1.97 16.86
N PRO A 331 -19.38 -2.59 15.78
CA PRO A 331 -18.54 -2.94 14.64
C PRO A 331 -18.07 -1.67 13.92
N LEU A 332 -16.77 -1.44 13.85
CA LEU A 332 -16.17 -0.29 13.18
C LEU A 332 -14.84 -0.70 12.57
N VAL A 333 -14.59 -0.40 11.30
CA VAL A 333 -13.26 -0.59 10.71
C VAL A 333 -12.56 0.76 10.56
N VAL A 334 -11.38 0.87 11.16
CA VAL A 334 -10.51 2.05 11.04
C VAL A 334 -9.30 1.65 10.21
N ILE A 335 -9.17 2.23 9.02
CA ILE A 335 -8.06 1.97 8.11
C ILE A 335 -7.02 3.04 8.33
N ASP A 336 -5.87 2.66 8.88
CA ASP A 336 -4.72 3.53 9.04
C ASP A 336 -3.69 3.22 7.95
N VAL A 337 -3.62 4.10 6.96
CA VAL A 337 -2.62 4.05 5.90
C VAL A 337 -1.39 4.78 6.40
N GLN A 338 -0.51 4.05 7.07
CA GLN A 338 0.62 4.62 7.80
C GLN A 338 1.57 5.41 6.89
N ARG A 339 2.11 6.50 7.41
CA ARG A 339 3.11 7.35 6.75
C ARG A 339 4.13 7.84 7.76
N ALA A 340 5.27 8.33 7.30
CA ALA A 340 6.34 8.79 8.17
C ALA A 340 5.88 9.96 9.07
N GLY A 341 6.05 9.78 10.38
CA GLY A 341 5.73 10.76 11.44
C GLY A 341 6.99 11.39 12.04
N PRO A 342 6.91 11.99 13.25
CA PRO A 342 5.70 12.33 14.00
C PRO A 342 5.01 13.62 13.49
N SER A 343 3.83 13.94 14.03
CA SER A 343 3.02 15.09 13.62
C SER A 343 2.73 15.05 12.11
N THR A 344 2.88 16.15 11.36
CA THR A 344 2.75 16.13 9.89
C THR A 344 3.69 15.14 9.23
N GLY A 345 4.91 15.01 9.77
CA GLY A 345 5.95 14.12 9.29
C GLY A 345 6.29 14.34 7.81
N MET A 346 6.45 13.24 7.06
CA MET A 346 6.64 13.25 5.61
C MET A 346 5.44 12.56 4.93
N PRO A 347 4.39 13.30 4.54
CA PRO A 347 3.12 12.70 4.10
C PRO A 347 3.20 11.71 2.94
N THR A 348 4.22 11.84 2.09
CA THR A 348 4.44 11.02 0.90
C THR A 348 5.43 9.88 1.10
N LYS A 349 5.96 9.71 2.32
CA LYS A 349 6.96 8.68 2.64
C LYS A 349 6.36 7.60 3.52
N THR A 350 6.72 6.35 3.22
CA THR A 350 6.22 5.17 3.95
C THR A 350 6.93 5.00 5.28
N GLU A 351 6.20 4.57 6.29
CA GLU A 351 6.73 4.15 7.59
C GLU A 351 5.69 3.26 8.29
N GLN A 352 6.11 2.45 9.26
CA GLN A 352 5.25 1.53 10.02
C GLN A 352 5.29 1.89 11.51
N ALA A 353 5.17 3.17 11.84
CA ALA A 353 5.42 3.72 13.16
C ALA A 353 4.15 3.93 14.02
N ASP A 354 2.98 3.49 13.56
CA ASP A 354 1.72 3.73 14.27
C ASP A 354 1.24 2.50 15.08
N LEU A 355 1.96 1.37 15.08
CA LEU A 355 1.54 0.13 15.76
C LEU A 355 1.31 0.32 17.27
N LEU A 356 2.22 0.94 18.01
CA LEU A 356 2.01 1.18 19.44
C LEU A 356 0.88 2.17 19.71
N PHE A 357 0.67 3.15 18.83
CA PHE A 357 -0.50 4.03 18.90
C PHE A 357 -1.78 3.25 18.61
N ALA A 358 -1.77 2.36 17.62
CA ALA A 358 -2.88 1.46 17.33
C ALA A 358 -3.15 0.51 18.51
N MET A 359 -2.15 0.10 19.30
CA MET A 359 -2.29 -0.74 20.50
C MET A 359 -2.78 0.02 21.74
N TYR A 360 -2.34 1.27 21.94
CA TYR A 360 -2.49 1.97 23.23
C TYR A 360 -2.97 3.43 23.14
N GLY A 361 -3.27 3.95 21.94
CA GLY A 361 -3.63 5.35 21.69
C GLY A 361 -5.04 5.77 22.14
N ARG A 362 -5.68 5.00 23.02
CA ARG A 362 -7.02 5.24 23.57
C ARG A 362 -6.92 5.31 25.10
N HIS A 363 -7.82 6.06 25.74
CA HIS A 363 -7.83 6.19 27.19
C HIS A 363 -8.54 4.99 27.85
N GLY A 364 -8.07 4.60 29.05
CA GLY A 364 -8.60 3.45 29.79
C GLY A 364 -8.25 2.09 29.17
N GLU A 365 -8.85 1.03 29.73
CA GLU A 365 -8.69 -0.34 29.23
C GLU A 365 -9.57 -0.57 27.99
N ALA A 366 -9.07 -0.16 26.82
CA ALA A 366 -9.79 -0.17 25.55
C ALA A 366 -9.07 -1.03 24.47
N PRO A 367 -9.00 -2.36 24.65
CA PRO A 367 -8.40 -3.25 23.68
C PRO A 367 -9.29 -3.39 22.44
N LEU A 368 -8.67 -3.56 21.28
CA LEU A 368 -9.33 -3.85 20.02
C LEU A 368 -8.44 -4.70 19.10
N PRO A 369 -8.99 -5.43 18.13
CA PRO A 369 -8.19 -6.20 17.19
C PRO A 369 -7.45 -5.31 16.20
N ILE A 370 -6.23 -5.72 15.86
CA ILE A 370 -5.36 -5.01 14.91
C ILE A 370 -4.81 -6.01 13.92
N ILE A 371 -4.96 -5.72 12.64
CA ILE A 371 -4.40 -6.52 11.56
C ILE A 371 -3.63 -5.65 10.56
N ALA A 372 -2.70 -6.23 9.82
CA ALA A 372 -1.92 -5.52 8.81
C ALA A 372 -1.92 -6.22 7.44
N ALA A 373 -2.01 -5.43 6.37
CA ALA A 373 -1.89 -5.90 4.99
C ALA A 373 -0.43 -6.06 4.58
N LYS A 374 -0.08 -7.17 3.91
CA LYS A 374 1.32 -7.49 3.56
C LYS A 374 1.77 -7.04 2.16
N SER A 375 0.82 -6.84 1.25
CA SER A 375 1.08 -6.48 -0.15
C SER A 375 -0.12 -5.77 -0.80
N PRO A 376 0.03 -5.13 -1.98
CA PRO A 376 -1.07 -4.43 -2.64
C PRO A 376 -2.31 -5.29 -2.93
N ALA A 377 -2.16 -6.55 -3.36
CA ALA A 377 -3.27 -7.46 -3.54
C ALA A 377 -3.85 -7.91 -2.20
N ASP A 378 -3.00 -8.13 -1.20
CA ASP A 378 -3.41 -8.56 0.13
C ASP A 378 -4.25 -7.52 0.88
N CYS A 379 -4.18 -6.25 0.50
CA CYS A 379 -5.10 -5.22 0.99
C CYS A 379 -6.58 -5.57 0.80
N PHE A 380 -6.93 -6.34 -0.24
CA PHE A 380 -8.29 -6.85 -0.43
C PHE A 380 -8.68 -7.83 0.68
N GLU A 381 -7.87 -8.86 0.89
CA GLU A 381 -8.15 -9.90 1.91
C GLU A 381 -8.07 -9.33 3.32
N ALA A 382 -7.13 -8.42 3.58
CA ALA A 382 -7.00 -7.75 4.87
C ALA A 382 -8.22 -6.86 5.17
N SER A 383 -8.72 -6.08 4.22
CA SER A 383 -9.92 -5.26 4.46
C SER A 383 -11.18 -6.11 4.59
N PHE A 384 -11.30 -7.19 3.83
CA PHE A 384 -12.38 -8.16 3.98
C PHE A 384 -12.37 -8.81 5.37
N GLU A 385 -11.21 -9.30 5.83
CA GLU A 385 -11.05 -9.92 7.14
C GLU A 385 -11.27 -8.92 8.29
N ALA A 386 -10.82 -7.67 8.17
CA ALA A 386 -11.11 -6.62 9.16
C ALA A 386 -12.61 -6.42 9.35
N CYS A 387 -13.36 -6.33 8.25
CA CYS A 387 -14.82 -6.20 8.29
C CYS A 387 -15.48 -7.43 8.92
N LYS A 388 -15.02 -8.63 8.55
CA LYS A 388 -15.54 -9.88 9.10
C LYS A 388 -15.31 -9.96 10.61
N ILE A 389 -14.10 -9.64 11.10
CA ILE A 389 -13.80 -9.61 12.53
C ILE A 389 -14.67 -8.57 13.24
N ALA A 390 -14.76 -7.36 12.70
CA ALA A 390 -15.54 -6.28 13.31
C ALA A 390 -17.02 -6.67 13.49
N LEU A 391 -17.62 -7.25 12.44
CA LEU A 391 -19.02 -7.66 12.43
C LEU A 391 -19.30 -8.90 13.27
N GLN A 392 -18.46 -9.94 13.19
CA GLN A 392 -18.71 -11.22 13.88
C GLN A 392 -18.32 -11.23 15.36
N HIS A 393 -17.53 -10.25 15.80
CA HIS A 393 -17.12 -10.09 17.20
C HIS A 393 -17.58 -8.77 17.82
N THR A 394 -18.36 -7.97 17.08
CA THR A 394 -19.02 -6.76 17.58
C THR A 394 -18.02 -5.84 18.30
N THR A 395 -16.97 -5.46 17.57
CA THR A 395 -15.85 -4.68 18.09
C THR A 395 -15.27 -3.77 17.01
N PRO A 396 -14.71 -2.59 17.35
CA PRO A 396 -13.87 -1.86 16.41
C PRO A 396 -12.63 -2.67 16.06
N VAL A 397 -12.11 -2.53 14.85
CA VAL A 397 -10.88 -3.17 14.32
C VAL A 397 -10.04 -2.12 13.63
N ILE A 398 -8.73 -2.11 13.88
CA ILE A 398 -7.77 -1.30 13.11
C ILE A 398 -7.14 -2.18 12.02
N LEU A 399 -7.25 -1.74 10.77
CA LEU A 399 -6.49 -2.26 9.65
C LEU A 399 -5.30 -1.32 9.38
N LEU A 400 -4.09 -1.82 9.62
CA LEU A 400 -2.85 -1.15 9.27
C LEU A 400 -2.47 -1.48 7.83
N THR A 401 -2.26 -0.46 7.02
CA THR A 401 -1.49 -0.54 5.78
C THR A 401 -0.32 0.43 5.89
N ASP A 402 0.43 0.65 4.81
CA ASP A 402 1.46 1.69 4.79
C ASP A 402 1.52 2.34 3.40
N GLY A 403 2.09 3.54 3.35
CA GLY A 403 2.16 4.33 2.11
C GLY A 403 2.87 3.62 0.96
N TYR A 404 3.73 2.63 1.24
CA TYR A 404 4.34 1.81 0.20
C TYR A 404 3.33 0.82 -0.38
N VAL A 405 2.71 -0.02 0.44
CA VAL A 405 1.73 -1.01 -0.03
C VAL A 405 0.49 -0.34 -0.64
N ALA A 406 0.04 0.76 -0.06
CA ALA A 406 -1.17 1.47 -0.47
C ALA A 406 -1.08 2.06 -1.88
N ASN A 407 0.11 2.54 -2.28
CA ASN A 407 0.34 3.18 -3.58
C ASN A 407 0.97 2.25 -4.62
N SER A 408 1.62 1.18 -4.18
CA SER A 408 2.25 0.20 -5.09
C SER A 408 1.20 -0.69 -5.74
N SER A 409 1.61 -1.33 -6.84
CA SER A 409 0.76 -2.24 -7.61
C SER A 409 1.41 -3.59 -7.79
N GLU A 410 0.58 -4.63 -7.77
CA GLU A 410 1.02 -5.97 -8.10
C GLU A 410 -0.05 -6.76 -8.88
N PRO A 411 0.33 -7.86 -9.55
CA PRO A 411 -0.56 -8.74 -10.26
C PRO A 411 -1.40 -9.54 -9.28
N TRP A 412 -2.71 -9.40 -9.38
CA TRP A 412 -3.65 -10.02 -8.46
C TRP A 412 -4.52 -11.04 -9.18
N LYS A 413 -4.42 -12.30 -8.74
CA LYS A 413 -5.41 -13.34 -9.00
C LYS A 413 -6.60 -13.06 -8.09
N PHE A 414 -7.60 -12.39 -8.64
CA PHE A 414 -8.75 -11.95 -7.86
C PHE A 414 -9.74 -13.09 -7.62
N PRO A 415 -10.35 -13.19 -6.43
CA PRO A 415 -11.36 -14.17 -6.16
C PRO A 415 -12.68 -13.82 -6.85
N THR A 416 -13.49 -14.83 -7.05
CA THR A 416 -14.89 -14.74 -7.43
C THR A 416 -15.77 -14.64 -6.17
N GLU A 417 -16.99 -14.13 -6.31
CA GLU A 417 -17.93 -13.98 -5.18
C GLU A 417 -18.20 -15.29 -4.42
N LYS A 418 -18.14 -16.43 -5.12
CA LYS A 418 -18.36 -17.78 -4.56
C LYS A 418 -17.20 -18.26 -3.69
N GLU A 419 -15.99 -17.77 -3.95
CA GLU A 419 -14.79 -18.11 -3.17
C GLU A 419 -14.71 -17.29 -1.87
N LEU A 420 -15.45 -16.17 -1.80
CA LEU A 420 -15.51 -15.33 -0.61
C LEU A 420 -16.39 -15.97 0.48
N GLN A 421 -15.85 -16.00 1.70
CA GLN A 421 -16.56 -16.49 2.88
C GLN A 421 -17.80 -15.63 3.17
N GLU A 422 -18.85 -16.25 3.71
CA GLU A 422 -20.02 -15.50 4.19
C GLU A 422 -19.67 -14.73 5.47
N ILE A 423 -20.13 -13.48 5.56
CA ILE A 423 -20.04 -12.68 6.80
C ILE A 423 -21.41 -12.68 7.46
N LYS A 424 -21.60 -13.60 8.40
CA LYS A 424 -22.85 -13.69 9.16
C LYS A 424 -22.98 -12.49 10.11
N VAL A 425 -24.11 -11.80 10.00
CA VAL A 425 -24.49 -10.69 10.90
C VAL A 425 -25.89 -11.02 11.42
N GLU A 426 -26.03 -11.00 12.74
CA GLU A 426 -27.29 -11.30 13.41
C GLU A 426 -27.70 -10.09 14.24
N TYR A 427 -28.88 -9.56 13.93
CA TYR A 427 -29.53 -8.52 14.73
C TYR A 427 -30.72 -9.13 15.45
N VAL A 428 -30.94 -8.70 16.69
CA VAL A 428 -32.16 -9.02 17.41
C VAL A 428 -33.30 -8.24 16.76
N THR A 429 -34.29 -8.95 16.22
CA THR A 429 -35.44 -8.37 15.52
C THR A 429 -36.73 -8.45 16.33
N GLU A 430 -36.76 -9.29 17.36
CA GLU A 430 -37.92 -9.51 18.22
C GLU A 430 -37.50 -9.74 19.67
N LEU A 431 -38.44 -9.51 20.58
CA LEU A 431 -38.24 -9.64 22.01
C LEU A 431 -38.35 -11.12 22.41
N ASN A 432 -37.23 -11.73 22.79
CA ASN A 432 -37.20 -13.15 23.17
C ASN A 432 -37.57 -13.40 24.66
N ASP A 433 -37.50 -12.36 25.50
CA ASP A 433 -37.77 -12.37 26.95
C ASP A 433 -38.70 -11.18 27.32
N GLU A 434 -38.99 -10.85 28.58
CA GLU A 434 -39.84 -9.68 28.93
C GLU A 434 -39.17 -8.32 28.65
N THR A 435 -37.83 -8.27 28.57
CA THR A 435 -37.07 -7.03 28.39
C THR A 435 -35.83 -7.28 27.52
N PHE A 436 -35.53 -6.35 26.62
CA PHE A 436 -34.32 -6.43 25.80
C PHE A 436 -33.07 -6.13 26.64
N LEU A 437 -32.08 -7.03 26.58
CA LEU A 437 -30.80 -6.92 27.29
C LEU A 437 -29.67 -6.65 26.27
N PRO A 438 -29.31 -5.38 26.01
CA PRO A 438 -28.36 -5.01 24.96
C PRO A 438 -26.93 -5.50 25.21
N TYR A 439 -26.56 -5.83 26.45
CA TYR A 439 -25.26 -6.39 26.82
C TYR A 439 -25.32 -7.88 27.20
N LYS A 440 -26.44 -8.57 26.91
CA LYS A 440 -26.45 -10.04 26.91
C LYS A 440 -25.50 -10.52 25.81
N ARG A 441 -24.55 -11.37 26.18
CA ARG A 441 -23.44 -11.81 25.33
C ARG A 441 -23.57 -13.26 24.92
N ASP A 442 -23.06 -13.57 23.74
CA ASP A 442 -22.93 -14.92 23.20
C ASP A 442 -21.63 -15.61 23.68
N GLU A 443 -21.33 -16.80 23.13
CA GLU A 443 -20.11 -17.55 23.42
C GLU A 443 -18.81 -16.85 22.97
N LYS A 444 -18.90 -15.89 22.04
CA LYS A 444 -17.79 -15.05 21.59
C LYS A 444 -17.64 -13.79 22.44
N LEU A 445 -18.51 -13.61 23.44
CA LEU A 445 -18.68 -12.39 24.22
C LEU A 445 -19.16 -11.19 23.39
N ALA A 446 -19.68 -11.42 22.18
CA ALA A 446 -20.33 -10.38 21.40
C ALA A 446 -21.72 -10.11 21.99
N ARG A 447 -22.05 -8.84 22.16
CA ARG A 447 -23.34 -8.44 22.73
C ARG A 447 -24.44 -8.47 21.67
N ASN A 448 -25.69 -8.61 22.12
CA ASN A 448 -26.86 -8.42 21.28
C ASN A 448 -26.91 -7.02 20.66
N ILE A 449 -27.22 -6.94 19.37
CA ILE A 449 -27.46 -5.68 18.66
C ILE A 449 -28.90 -5.64 18.17
N ALA A 450 -29.64 -4.58 18.53
CA ALA A 450 -30.93 -4.25 17.94
C ALA A 450 -30.80 -2.92 17.18
N LEU A 451 -31.43 -2.82 16.01
CA LEU A 451 -31.37 -1.60 15.21
C LEU A 451 -32.38 -0.55 15.73
N PRO A 452 -32.04 0.75 15.68
CA PRO A 452 -32.98 1.81 15.97
C PRO A 452 -34.25 1.69 15.13
N GLY A 453 -35.42 1.82 15.77
CA GLY A 453 -36.73 1.67 15.12
C GLY A 453 -37.33 0.27 15.23
N THR A 454 -36.62 -0.72 15.77
CA THR A 454 -37.19 -2.04 16.05
C THR A 454 -38.07 -2.00 17.30
N LYS A 455 -39.38 -2.24 17.10
CA LYS A 455 -40.41 -2.19 18.15
C LYS A 455 -40.11 -3.15 19.30
N GLY A 456 -40.18 -2.66 20.54
CA GLY A 456 -39.98 -3.45 21.76
C GLY A 456 -38.51 -3.67 22.14
N LEU A 457 -37.56 -3.24 21.31
CA LEU A 457 -36.12 -3.35 21.58
C LEU A 457 -35.50 -1.99 21.90
N GLU A 458 -36.29 -1.06 22.43
CA GLU A 458 -35.84 0.27 22.79
C GLU A 458 -34.75 0.18 23.87
N HIS A 459 -33.59 0.79 23.60
CA HIS A 459 -32.46 0.79 24.52
C HIS A 459 -31.67 2.09 24.39
N ARG A 460 -30.90 2.41 25.45
CA ARG A 460 -30.05 3.59 25.49
C ARG A 460 -28.64 3.20 25.88
N ILE A 461 -27.72 3.28 24.92
CA ILE A 461 -26.29 3.12 25.15
C ILE A 461 -25.55 4.45 24.92
N GLY A 462 -24.39 4.62 25.54
CA GLY A 462 -23.59 5.84 25.51
C GLY A 462 -22.23 5.62 26.18
N GLY A 463 -21.37 6.65 26.23
CA GLY A 463 -19.97 6.49 26.67
C GLY A 463 -19.73 6.27 28.18
N LEU A 464 -20.73 6.49 29.04
CA LEU A 464 -20.62 6.14 30.47
C LEU A 464 -20.63 4.62 30.64
N GLU A 465 -19.92 4.10 31.65
CA GLU A 465 -19.88 2.66 31.97
C GLU A 465 -21.29 2.08 32.11
N LYS A 466 -21.45 0.86 31.58
CA LYS A 466 -22.73 0.18 31.47
C LYS A 466 -22.82 -0.99 32.41
N GLU A 467 -23.98 -1.14 33.05
CA GLU A 467 -24.36 -2.34 33.75
C GLU A 467 -24.37 -3.51 32.77
N ASP A 468 -23.77 -4.62 33.19
CA ASP A 468 -23.82 -5.87 32.45
C ASP A 468 -25.27 -6.29 32.18
N LEU A 469 -25.50 -6.91 31.02
CA LEU A 469 -26.81 -7.27 30.48
C LEU A 469 -27.71 -6.09 30.09
N THR A 470 -28.05 -5.19 31.03
CA THR A 470 -29.11 -4.18 30.86
C THR A 470 -28.67 -2.96 30.04
N GLY A 471 -27.39 -2.61 30.08
CA GLY A 471 -26.90 -1.38 29.44
C GLY A 471 -27.27 -0.08 30.17
N ASN A 472 -27.77 -0.14 31.39
CA ASN A 472 -28.01 1.03 32.23
C ASN A 472 -26.68 1.66 32.69
N ILE A 473 -26.70 2.90 33.17
CA ILE A 473 -25.49 3.51 33.74
C ILE A 473 -25.17 2.81 35.07
N SER A 474 -23.93 2.36 35.22
CA SER A 474 -23.45 1.77 36.47
C SER A 474 -22.13 2.40 36.90
N TYR A 475 -22.00 2.66 38.20
CA TYR A 475 -20.76 3.08 38.85
C TYR A 475 -20.28 2.02 39.85
N ASP A 476 -20.88 0.83 39.81
CA ASP A 476 -20.50 -0.28 40.68
C ASP A 476 -19.10 -0.78 40.32
N PRO A 477 -18.17 -0.88 41.29
CA PRO A 477 -16.80 -1.29 41.03
C PRO A 477 -16.67 -2.69 40.42
N GLN A 478 -17.47 -3.66 40.90
CA GLN A 478 -17.44 -5.03 40.40
C GLN A 478 -18.00 -5.13 38.97
N ASN A 479 -19.03 -4.35 38.65
CA ASN A 479 -19.52 -4.22 37.29
C ASN A 479 -18.45 -3.66 36.35
N HIS A 480 -17.77 -2.58 36.76
CA HIS A 480 -16.70 -1.98 35.96
C HIS A 480 -15.58 -3.00 35.68
N GLU A 481 -15.11 -3.73 36.70
CA GLU A 481 -14.12 -4.79 36.53
C GLU A 481 -14.59 -5.87 35.56
N THR A 482 -15.84 -6.31 35.70
CA THR A 482 -16.44 -7.35 34.83
C THR A 482 -16.49 -6.90 33.38
N MET A 483 -16.98 -5.69 33.11
CA MET A 483 -17.10 -5.14 31.76
C MET A 483 -15.74 -4.93 31.10
N VAL A 484 -14.75 -4.42 31.85
CA VAL A 484 -13.35 -4.28 31.38
C VAL A 484 -12.77 -5.65 31.00
N ARG A 485 -12.86 -6.63 31.89
CA ARG A 485 -12.33 -7.99 31.65
C ARG A 485 -13.05 -8.68 30.49
N ASN A 486 -14.36 -8.48 30.33
CA ASN A 486 -15.13 -9.03 29.22
C ASN A 486 -14.67 -8.47 27.87
N ARG A 487 -14.49 -7.15 27.75
CA ARG A 487 -13.96 -6.52 26.53
C ARG A 487 -12.57 -7.05 26.17
N ALA A 488 -11.68 -7.15 27.15
CA ALA A 488 -10.33 -7.71 26.95
C ALA A 488 -10.35 -9.20 26.55
N LYS A 489 -11.18 -10.01 27.23
CA LYS A 489 -11.34 -11.43 26.93
C LYS A 489 -11.90 -11.65 25.52
N LYS A 490 -12.89 -10.85 25.10
CA LYS A 490 -13.45 -10.88 23.75
C LYS A 490 -12.37 -10.69 22.68
N VAL A 491 -11.53 -9.66 22.82
CA VAL A 491 -10.43 -9.41 21.87
C VAL A 491 -9.45 -10.58 21.86
N LYS A 492 -9.04 -11.10 23.02
CA LYS A 492 -8.14 -12.28 23.09
C LYS A 492 -8.73 -13.53 22.44
N MET A 493 -10.04 -13.76 22.60
CA MET A 493 -10.73 -14.93 22.04
C MET A 493 -10.78 -14.93 20.51
N ILE A 494 -10.56 -13.80 19.83
CA ILE A 494 -10.46 -13.75 18.37
C ILE A 494 -9.32 -14.63 17.85
N ALA A 495 -8.28 -14.87 18.65
CA ALA A 495 -7.21 -15.82 18.34
C ALA A 495 -7.75 -17.25 18.04
N ASN A 496 -8.96 -17.60 18.51
CA ASN A 496 -9.63 -18.87 18.20
C ASN A 496 -10.23 -18.95 16.80
N TYR A 497 -10.41 -17.81 16.13
CA TYR A 497 -11.16 -17.68 14.87
C TYR A 497 -10.29 -17.21 13.70
N ILE A 498 -9.04 -16.88 13.98
CA ILE A 498 -8.05 -16.48 12.97
C ILE A 498 -7.08 -17.66 12.68
N PRO A 499 -6.49 -17.71 11.47
CA PRO A 499 -5.46 -18.69 11.13
C PRO A 499 -4.25 -18.63 12.05
N GLU A 500 -3.58 -19.77 12.18
CA GLU A 500 -2.26 -19.86 12.80
C GLU A 500 -1.20 -19.11 11.99
N LEU A 501 -0.11 -18.71 12.65
CA LEU A 501 1.06 -18.15 11.97
C LEU A 501 1.79 -19.26 11.22
N GLU A 502 2.02 -19.05 9.93
CA GLU A 502 2.74 -19.99 9.07
C GLU A 502 4.13 -19.49 8.69
N VAL A 503 5.04 -20.44 8.41
CA VAL A 503 6.32 -20.15 7.77
C VAL A 503 6.09 -20.04 6.27
N GLU A 504 6.24 -18.83 5.75
CA GLU A 504 6.03 -18.46 4.34
C GLU A 504 7.13 -19.03 3.42
N LEU A 505 8.36 -19.12 3.92
CA LEU A 505 9.52 -19.69 3.21
C LEU A 505 10.50 -20.33 4.19
N GLY A 506 11.18 -21.39 3.75
CA GLY A 506 12.19 -22.10 4.53
C GLY A 506 11.60 -23.24 5.36
N ASN A 507 12.33 -23.64 6.40
CA ASN A 507 11.97 -24.75 7.28
C ASN A 507 11.06 -24.28 8.43
N LYS A 508 10.23 -25.19 8.98
CA LYS A 508 9.38 -24.89 10.15
C LYS A 508 10.15 -24.65 11.46
N LYS A 509 11.43 -25.00 11.48
CA LYS A 509 12.39 -24.81 12.58
C LYS A 509 13.78 -24.65 11.97
N GLY A 510 14.69 -23.97 12.66
CA GLY A 510 16.05 -23.77 12.15
C GLY A 510 16.84 -22.70 12.89
N LYS A 511 17.92 -22.23 12.28
CA LYS A 511 18.82 -21.25 12.89
C LYS A 511 18.20 -19.85 12.98
N VAL A 512 17.71 -19.30 11.86
CA VAL A 512 17.22 -17.91 11.80
C VAL A 512 15.80 -17.86 11.25
N LEU A 513 14.88 -17.22 11.97
CA LEU A 513 13.59 -16.77 11.45
C LEU A 513 13.63 -15.26 11.24
N VAL A 514 13.41 -14.81 10.01
CA VAL A 514 13.11 -13.41 9.75
C VAL A 514 11.61 -13.20 9.87
N LEU A 515 11.22 -12.32 10.79
CA LEU A 515 9.82 -12.02 11.11
C LEU A 515 9.49 -10.61 10.64
N GLY A 516 8.50 -10.48 9.76
CA GLY A 516 8.01 -9.21 9.25
C GLY A 516 6.56 -8.94 9.61
N TRP A 517 6.11 -7.72 9.35
CA TRP A 517 4.70 -7.33 9.30
C TRP A 517 4.49 -6.17 8.30
N GLY A 518 3.25 -5.97 7.85
CA GLY A 518 2.92 -4.93 6.87
C GLY A 518 3.71 -5.04 5.55
N GLY A 519 4.02 -3.92 4.90
CA GLY A 519 4.75 -3.83 3.63
C GLY A 519 6.22 -4.28 3.60
N THR A 520 6.78 -4.79 4.70
CA THR A 520 8.15 -5.36 4.70
C THR A 520 8.23 -6.73 4.02
N TYR A 521 7.07 -7.37 3.79
CA TYR A 521 6.94 -8.74 3.28
C TYR A 521 7.80 -9.02 2.05
N GLY A 522 7.66 -8.17 1.03
CA GLY A 522 8.34 -8.36 -0.24
C GLY A 522 9.87 -8.30 -0.15
N SER A 523 10.39 -7.32 0.59
CA SER A 523 11.84 -7.17 0.80
C SER A 523 12.43 -8.33 1.60
N ILE A 524 11.71 -8.79 2.64
CA ILE A 524 12.15 -9.94 3.45
C ILE A 524 12.12 -11.21 2.62
N ARG A 525 11.01 -11.47 1.93
CA ARG A 525 10.83 -12.64 1.06
C ARG A 525 11.96 -12.74 0.03
N ALA A 526 12.29 -11.63 -0.63
CA ALA A 526 13.39 -11.57 -1.61
C ALA A 526 14.77 -11.89 -0.98
N ALA A 527 15.06 -11.34 0.21
CA ALA A 527 16.33 -11.56 0.89
C ALA A 527 16.47 -13.00 1.42
N VAL A 528 15.40 -13.55 1.98
CA VAL A 528 15.36 -14.94 2.47
C VAL A 528 15.48 -15.93 1.32
N LYS A 529 14.80 -15.71 0.18
CA LYS A 529 15.00 -16.53 -1.04
C LYS A 529 16.47 -16.58 -1.46
N GLN A 530 17.15 -15.44 -1.46
CA GLN A 530 18.58 -15.40 -1.79
C GLN A 530 19.40 -16.19 -0.77
N ALA A 531 19.21 -15.95 0.52
CA ALA A 531 19.97 -16.63 1.57
C ALA A 531 19.78 -18.15 1.54
N ILE A 532 18.55 -18.64 1.31
CA ILE A 532 18.25 -20.07 1.12
C ILE A 532 18.98 -20.62 -0.11
N SER A 533 18.99 -19.88 -1.23
CA SER A 533 19.69 -20.32 -2.45
C SER A 533 21.21 -20.44 -2.29
N GLU A 534 21.78 -19.76 -1.30
CA GLU A 534 23.19 -19.83 -0.91
C GLU A 534 23.43 -20.86 0.21
N GLY A 535 22.43 -21.65 0.58
CA GLY A 535 22.53 -22.74 1.56
C GLY A 535 22.44 -22.30 3.02
N LYS A 536 22.00 -21.07 3.31
CA LYS A 536 21.79 -20.60 4.70
C LYS A 536 20.49 -21.17 5.27
N ASP A 537 20.52 -21.64 6.52
CA ASP A 537 19.35 -22.14 7.25
C ASP A 537 18.51 -20.98 7.82
N VAL A 538 17.74 -20.35 6.94
CA VAL A 538 16.89 -19.21 7.27
C VAL A 538 15.47 -19.42 6.77
N SER A 539 14.50 -18.99 7.59
CA SER A 539 13.08 -19.03 7.30
C SER A 539 12.45 -17.64 7.38
N HIS A 540 11.26 -17.49 6.82
CA HIS A 540 10.45 -16.27 6.85
C HIS A 540 9.06 -16.57 7.39
N ALA A 541 8.58 -15.76 8.33
CA ALA A 541 7.17 -15.69 8.72
C ALA A 541 6.73 -14.22 8.73
N HIS A 542 5.44 -13.98 8.50
CA HIS A 542 4.90 -12.62 8.41
C HIS A 542 3.61 -12.47 9.18
N ILE A 543 3.57 -11.57 10.16
CA ILE A 543 2.42 -11.41 11.06
C ILE A 543 1.36 -10.51 10.42
N ARG A 544 0.19 -11.09 10.16
CA ARG A 544 -1.04 -10.34 9.81
C ARG A 544 -1.77 -9.84 11.05
N TYR A 545 -2.02 -10.72 12.01
CA TYR A 545 -2.81 -10.42 13.20
C TYR A 545 -1.89 -9.96 14.33
N LEU A 546 -1.92 -8.66 14.61
CA LEU A 546 -1.03 -8.00 15.57
C LEU A 546 -1.67 -7.91 16.95
N ASN A 547 -3.00 -7.88 17.02
CA ASN A 547 -3.75 -8.03 18.25
C ASN A 547 -5.09 -8.74 17.97
N PRO A 548 -5.41 -9.85 18.63
CA PRO A 548 -4.45 -10.74 19.30
C PRO A 548 -3.48 -11.37 18.29
N PHE A 549 -2.31 -11.80 18.75
CA PHE A 549 -1.42 -12.65 17.95
C PHE A 549 -2.06 -14.03 17.69
N PRO A 550 -1.71 -14.71 16.58
CA PRO A 550 -2.06 -16.12 16.37
C PRO A 550 -1.61 -16.99 17.55
N LYS A 551 -2.40 -17.99 17.94
CA LYS A 551 -2.15 -18.79 19.15
C LYS A 551 -0.80 -19.50 19.18
N ASN A 552 -0.35 -19.97 18.02
CA ASN A 552 0.90 -20.70 17.87
C ASN A 552 2.13 -19.78 17.76
N THR A 553 1.98 -18.46 17.90
CA THR A 553 3.09 -17.50 17.70
C THR A 553 4.28 -17.85 18.59
N LEU A 554 4.08 -18.07 19.89
CA LEU A 554 5.16 -18.42 20.81
C LEU A 554 5.85 -19.74 20.41
N GLU A 555 5.08 -20.76 20.08
CA GLU A 555 5.59 -22.08 19.68
C GLU A 555 6.44 -21.98 18.41
N LEU A 556 5.94 -21.26 17.40
CA LEU A 556 6.65 -21.05 16.15
C LEU A 556 7.95 -20.27 16.38
N LEU A 557 7.92 -19.17 17.14
CA LEU A 557 9.11 -18.36 17.40
C LEU A 557 10.17 -19.13 18.19
N ASN A 558 9.77 -19.97 19.16
CA ASN A 558 10.69 -20.84 19.92
C ASN A 558 11.30 -21.98 19.09
N SER A 559 10.77 -22.25 17.90
CA SER A 559 11.31 -23.26 17.00
C SER A 559 12.59 -22.80 16.27
N PHE A 560 13.07 -21.59 16.56
CA PHE A 560 14.26 -21.01 15.95
C PHE A 560 15.27 -20.51 16.98
N GLU A 561 16.57 -20.63 16.69
CA GLU A 561 17.64 -20.15 17.58
C GLU A 561 17.68 -18.61 17.65
N HIS A 562 17.39 -17.96 16.52
CA HIS A 562 17.37 -16.51 16.39
C HIS A 562 16.11 -16.05 15.65
N VAL A 563 15.40 -15.09 16.24
CA VAL A 563 14.33 -14.35 15.57
C VAL A 563 14.84 -12.94 15.25
N LEU A 564 14.85 -12.59 13.95
CA LEU A 564 15.20 -11.27 13.44
C LEU A 564 13.92 -10.55 13.01
N VAL A 565 13.49 -9.56 13.79
CA VAL A 565 12.28 -8.76 13.50
C VAL A 565 12.65 -7.59 12.61
N ALA A 566 12.18 -7.61 11.36
CA ALA A 566 12.44 -6.56 10.38
C ALA A 566 11.23 -5.62 10.27
N GLU A 567 11.42 -4.35 10.64
CA GLU A 567 10.34 -3.36 10.67
C GLU A 567 10.79 -1.93 10.34
N ILE A 568 9.92 -1.15 9.70
CA ILE A 568 10.19 0.23 9.29
C ILE A 568 9.75 1.20 10.40
N ASN A 569 10.33 1.02 11.59
CA ASN A 569 10.17 1.84 12.78
C ASN A 569 11.32 1.52 13.77
N THR A 570 11.23 1.93 15.03
CA THR A 570 12.28 1.74 16.06
C THR A 570 12.18 0.45 16.87
N GLY A 571 11.41 -0.55 16.45
CA GLY A 571 11.27 -1.84 17.12
C GLY A 571 9.90 -2.07 17.80
N GLN A 572 8.80 -1.59 17.21
CA GLN A 572 7.48 -1.64 17.85
C GLN A 572 6.93 -3.06 17.98
N LEU A 573 7.00 -3.87 16.92
CA LEU A 573 6.61 -5.28 17.00
C LEU A 573 7.56 -6.05 17.91
N ALA A 574 8.87 -5.79 17.81
CA ALA A 574 9.85 -6.42 18.69
C ALA A 574 9.57 -6.13 20.18
N HIS A 575 9.13 -4.91 20.51
CA HIS A 575 8.71 -4.54 21.86
C HIS A 575 7.49 -5.34 22.32
N LEU A 576 6.45 -5.46 21.48
CA LEU A 576 5.23 -6.21 21.80
C LEU A 576 5.50 -7.70 22.02
N LEU A 577 6.32 -8.33 21.16
CA LEU A 577 6.69 -9.74 21.29
C LEU A 577 7.45 -10.02 22.60
N LYS A 578 8.37 -9.11 22.98
CA LYS A 578 9.08 -9.17 24.27
C LYS A 578 8.12 -9.05 25.45
N ALA A 579 7.17 -8.12 25.37
CA ALA A 579 6.21 -7.86 26.43
C ALA A 579 5.22 -9.01 26.63
N GLU A 580 4.69 -9.58 25.54
CA GLU A 580 3.68 -10.64 25.60
C GLU A 580 4.28 -12.01 25.93
N PHE A 581 5.46 -12.32 25.38
CA PHE A 581 5.98 -13.68 25.39
C PHE A 581 7.31 -13.86 26.14
N LEU A 582 7.91 -12.79 26.67
CA LEU A 582 9.23 -12.81 27.30
C LEU A 582 10.33 -13.40 26.40
N LEU A 583 10.17 -13.25 25.07
CA LEU A 583 11.10 -13.76 24.07
C LEU A 583 12.24 -12.78 23.81
N HIS A 584 13.46 -13.31 23.65
CA HIS A 584 14.55 -12.53 23.11
C HIS A 584 14.48 -12.48 21.58
N VAL A 585 14.26 -11.30 21.01
CA VAL A 585 14.29 -11.07 19.56
C VAL A 585 15.32 -10.01 19.18
N ASN A 586 15.95 -10.21 18.02
CA ASN A 586 16.90 -9.27 17.40
C ASN A 586 16.13 -8.29 16.53
N SER A 587 16.29 -6.98 16.76
CA SER A 587 15.58 -5.96 15.98
C SER A 587 16.42 -5.49 14.79
N PHE A 588 15.81 -5.45 13.61
CA PHE A 588 16.34 -4.82 12.41
C PHE A 588 15.40 -3.72 11.95
N THR A 589 15.82 -2.48 12.18
CA THR A 589 14.96 -1.29 12.14
C THR A 589 15.41 -0.32 11.06
N LYS A 590 14.45 0.30 10.34
CA LYS A 590 14.70 1.41 9.40
C LYS A 590 13.70 2.54 9.61
N VAL A 591 14.20 3.76 9.75
CA VAL A 591 13.38 4.98 9.99
C VAL A 591 13.83 6.07 9.01
N GLN A 592 13.68 5.78 7.72
CA GLN A 592 14.21 6.61 6.64
C GLN A 592 13.12 7.05 5.64
N GLY A 593 11.84 6.81 5.94
CA GLY A 593 10.75 7.11 5.00
C GLY A 593 10.80 6.30 3.69
N GLN A 594 11.43 5.12 3.72
CA GLN A 594 11.69 4.27 2.55
C GLN A 594 11.50 2.80 2.92
N PRO A 595 11.04 1.96 1.99
CA PRO A 595 11.01 0.51 2.19
C PRO A 595 12.43 -0.05 2.38
N PHE A 596 12.52 -1.25 2.95
CA PHE A 596 13.77 -2.00 2.95
C PHE A 596 14.20 -2.34 1.52
N ALA A 597 15.47 -2.14 1.24
CA ALA A 597 16.12 -2.80 0.12
C ALA A 597 16.44 -4.25 0.50
N LYS A 598 16.39 -5.15 -0.47
CA LYS A 598 16.70 -6.57 -0.32
C LYS A 598 18.10 -6.79 0.26
N HIS A 599 19.13 -6.07 -0.23
CA HIS A 599 20.49 -6.23 0.27
C HIS A 599 20.62 -5.85 1.76
N GLU A 600 19.90 -4.83 2.23
CA GLU A 600 19.92 -4.43 3.64
C GLU A 600 19.44 -5.58 4.54
N VAL A 601 18.33 -6.24 4.16
CA VAL A 601 17.80 -7.40 4.90
C VAL A 601 18.74 -8.59 4.79
N TYR A 602 19.28 -8.87 3.60
CA TYR A 602 20.21 -9.97 3.38
C TYR A 602 21.51 -9.82 4.20
N GLU A 603 22.06 -8.61 4.28
CA GLU A 603 23.23 -8.31 5.12
C GLU A 603 22.91 -8.49 6.61
N ALA A 604 21.71 -8.11 7.05
CA ALA A 604 21.25 -8.35 8.41
C ALA A 604 21.14 -9.85 8.74
N ILE A 605 20.57 -10.65 7.84
CA ILE A 605 20.51 -12.12 7.95
C ILE A 605 21.92 -12.71 8.02
N SER A 606 22.84 -12.20 7.20
CA SER A 606 24.20 -12.75 7.08
C SER A 606 25.02 -12.62 8.36
N LYS A 607 24.67 -11.73 9.29
CA LYS A 607 25.36 -11.58 10.58
C LYS A 607 25.17 -12.77 11.53
N PHE A 608 24.25 -13.68 11.23
CA PHE A 608 23.97 -14.87 12.04
C PHE A 608 24.68 -16.14 11.53
N PHE A 609 25.44 -16.05 10.43
CA PHE A 609 26.19 -17.15 9.83
C PHE A 609 27.65 -16.76 9.69
#